data_AF-A0A8J2T6H1-F1
#
_entry.id   AF-A0A8J2T6H1-F1
#
_cell.length_a   1.000
_cell.length_b   1.000
_cell.length_c   1.000
_cell.angle_alpha   90.00
_cell.angle_beta   90.00
_cell.angle_gamma   90.00
#
_symmetry.space_group_name_H-M   'P 1'
#
loop_
_entity.id
_entity.type
_entity.pdbx_description
1 polymer ?
#
loop_
_entity_poly.entity_id
_entity_poly.type
_entity_poly.pdbx_seq_one_letter_code
_entity_poly.pdbx_strand_id
1 'polypeptide(L)'
;MDAVQFLALPIDIRKLVYFHLNGQFCNVGPETTRELYFSDVFVLPAKEYTPNERQRRLRKRLYKVFENYLGLFDYEPALIDTWLEYSLWLRYDCIVLDCLRLNHLFEGNLIGPVDLIYLDGRVRLAYFDKNFMLWSCYTFSEYARWIEDENDQTEITYLRLNLEYLRFTQVDKILKNLRRDYLLDFVSQIRFEQEDNDEYMESQEDSDEDFETASYRVTDPATIRVIQSIETMRGLRRLSVRGTYLYECLVNFHGVRDNPGNTINYIVKKRITCIELLQAGSVCRTGVADFTRWENLRELKLIRVGEVDLNKTLLPHNCRLVTILGASQLRWWDVVDKVEEVVGDRFDIKNINKTCTMKSINKSLMDAEEVMQCQTIVKACFRPINYMKLHDIYSLVGDKLVVPGALFYNKRILLGKHVAKEIIVV
;
A
#
# COMPACT_ATOMS: atom_id res chain seq x y z
N MET A 1 27.83 19.68 -0.98
CA MET A 1 26.50 20.19 -1.38
C MET A 1 26.31 21.54 -0.71
N ASP A 2 25.90 22.58 -1.43
CA ASP A 2 25.49 23.85 -0.82
C ASP A 2 23.98 23.78 -0.54
N ALA A 3 23.64 23.55 0.74
CA ALA A 3 22.25 23.41 1.15
C ALA A 3 21.47 24.73 1.02
N VAL A 4 22.13 25.88 1.22
CA VAL A 4 21.47 27.19 1.18
C VAL A 4 21.05 27.52 -0.25
N GLN A 5 21.93 27.30 -1.22
CA GLN A 5 21.58 27.46 -2.64
C GLN A 5 20.43 26.55 -3.06
N PHE A 6 20.43 25.30 -2.60
CA PHE A 6 19.36 24.37 -2.93
C PHE A 6 18.01 24.79 -2.31
N LEU A 7 18.00 25.18 -1.03
CA LEU A 7 16.79 25.63 -0.34
C LEU A 7 16.24 26.95 -0.89
N ALA A 8 17.08 27.76 -1.54
CA ALA A 8 16.66 28.96 -2.25
C ALA A 8 15.90 28.67 -3.57
N LEU A 9 15.92 27.43 -4.06
CA LEU A 9 15.18 27.05 -5.27
C LEU A 9 13.66 26.99 -5.00
N PRO A 10 12.83 27.21 -6.04
CA PRO A 10 11.37 27.06 -5.94
C PRO A 10 10.92 25.69 -5.46
N ILE A 11 9.76 25.65 -4.79
CA ILE A 11 9.15 24.44 -4.22
C ILE A 11 8.96 23.35 -5.29
N ASP A 12 8.56 23.70 -6.51
CA ASP A 12 8.32 22.72 -7.58
C ASP A 12 9.58 21.94 -7.96
N ILE A 13 10.73 22.60 -7.99
CA ILE A 13 12.01 21.94 -8.29
C ILE A 13 12.39 21.03 -7.13
N ARG A 14 12.32 21.52 -5.89
CA ARG A 14 12.65 20.75 -4.69
C ARG A 14 11.75 19.52 -4.56
N LYS A 15 10.46 19.67 -4.83
CA LYS A 15 9.48 18.57 -4.87
C LYS A 15 9.90 17.47 -5.84
N LEU A 16 10.27 17.81 -7.08
CA LEU A 16 10.72 16.81 -8.06
C LEU A 16 12.02 16.13 -7.63
N VAL A 17 12.96 16.88 -7.06
CA VAL A 17 14.20 16.32 -6.52
C VAL A 17 13.90 15.31 -5.41
N TYR A 18 13.09 15.68 -4.42
CA TYR A 18 12.71 14.77 -3.33
C TYR A 18 11.88 13.57 -3.80
N PHE A 19 11.02 13.76 -4.80
CA PHE A 19 10.28 12.66 -5.41
C PHE A 19 11.22 11.61 -6.00
N HIS A 20 12.31 12.04 -6.66
CA HIS A 20 13.31 11.15 -7.21
C HIS A 20 14.29 10.58 -6.17
N LEU A 21 14.63 11.36 -5.13
CA LEU A 21 15.40 10.86 -3.97
C LEU A 21 14.62 9.80 -3.20
N ASN A 22 13.29 9.88 -3.22
CA ASN A 22 12.39 8.84 -2.71
C ASN A 22 12.73 8.45 -1.25
N GLY A 23 13.09 9.45 -0.45
CA GLY A 23 13.41 9.32 0.98
C GLY A 23 14.76 8.67 1.31
N GLN A 24 15.61 8.40 0.32
CA GLN A 24 16.97 7.96 0.56
C GLN A 24 17.87 9.17 0.85
N PHE A 25 17.90 9.59 2.12
CA PHE A 25 18.66 10.77 2.56
C PHE A 25 20.15 10.50 2.81
N CYS A 26 20.53 9.22 2.87
CA CYS A 26 21.90 8.79 3.10
C CYS A 26 22.40 7.94 1.94
N ASN A 27 23.70 8.00 1.67
CA ASN A 27 24.39 7.08 0.73
C ASN A 27 24.58 5.67 1.33
N VAL A 28 23.84 5.38 2.39
CA VAL A 28 23.94 4.18 3.20
C VAL A 28 22.51 3.69 3.33
N GLY A 29 22.31 2.40 3.14
CA GLY A 29 21.03 1.75 3.22
C GLY A 29 21.24 0.27 2.94
N PRO A 30 20.34 -0.59 3.40
CA PRO A 30 20.39 -2.01 3.05
C PRO A 30 20.31 -2.15 1.52
N GLU A 31 21.04 -3.11 0.99
CA GLU A 31 20.90 -3.51 -0.42
C GLU A 31 19.43 -3.86 -0.69
N THR A 32 18.94 -3.50 -1.87
CA THR A 32 17.56 -3.85 -2.21
C THR A 32 17.44 -5.38 -2.26
N THR A 33 16.31 -5.92 -1.80
CA THR A 33 16.09 -7.39 -1.82
C THR A 33 16.32 -7.98 -3.21
N ARG A 34 16.02 -7.23 -4.26
CA ARG A 34 16.32 -7.63 -5.64
C ARG A 34 17.83 -7.80 -5.88
N GLU A 35 18.65 -6.86 -5.44
CA GLU A 35 20.10 -6.97 -5.59
C GLU A 35 20.65 -8.19 -4.85
N LEU A 36 20.14 -8.47 -3.65
CA LEU A 36 20.55 -9.65 -2.86
C LEU A 36 20.23 -10.99 -3.55
N TYR A 37 19.05 -11.14 -4.18
CA TYR A 37 18.65 -12.40 -4.82
C TYR A 37 19.21 -12.59 -6.24
N PHE A 38 19.56 -11.51 -6.93
CA PHE A 38 20.05 -11.56 -8.32
C PHE A 38 21.54 -11.23 -8.45
N SER A 39 22.25 -11.02 -7.34
CA SER A 39 23.71 -10.92 -7.35
C SER A 39 24.33 -12.30 -7.49
N ASP A 40 25.19 -12.47 -8.50
CA ASP A 40 26.01 -13.68 -8.67
C ASP A 40 27.05 -13.85 -7.53
N VAL A 41 27.28 -12.79 -6.73
CA VAL A 41 28.26 -12.75 -5.66
C VAL A 41 27.60 -12.24 -4.38
N PHE A 42 27.47 -13.12 -3.39
CA PHE A 42 27.16 -12.68 -2.03
C PHE A 42 28.40 -12.04 -1.43
N VAL A 43 28.32 -10.73 -1.15
CA VAL A 43 29.36 -10.03 -0.40
C VAL A 43 29.20 -10.39 1.08
N LEU A 44 29.61 -11.60 1.44
CA LEU A 44 29.81 -11.93 2.85
C LEU A 44 31.03 -11.15 3.35
N PRO A 45 30.99 -10.58 4.57
CA PRO A 45 32.11 -9.83 5.10
C PRO A 45 33.36 -10.73 5.13
N ALA A 46 34.30 -10.46 4.22
CA ALA A 46 35.50 -11.28 4.00
C ALA A 46 36.51 -11.22 5.17
N LYS A 47 36.26 -10.37 6.17
CA LYS A 47 37.02 -10.22 7.41
C LYS A 47 36.07 -10.11 8.58
N GLU A 48 36.48 -10.65 9.74
CA GLU A 48 35.79 -10.37 11.00
C GLU A 48 35.64 -8.86 11.19
N TYR A 49 34.40 -8.40 11.26
CA TYR A 49 34.08 -7.00 11.45
C TYR A 49 34.65 -6.51 12.78
N THR A 50 35.57 -5.55 12.73
CA THR A 50 36.22 -4.99 13.92
C THR A 50 35.78 -3.53 14.12
N PRO A 51 34.78 -3.26 14.96
CA PRO A 51 34.31 -1.90 15.18
C PRO A 51 35.36 -1.07 15.90
N ASN A 52 35.51 0.18 15.49
CA ASN A 52 36.39 1.15 16.14
C ASN A 52 35.85 1.54 17.54
N GLU A 53 36.66 2.23 18.34
CA GLU A 53 36.28 2.56 19.73
C GLU A 53 35.01 3.42 19.81
N ARG A 54 34.84 4.36 18.86
CA ARG A 54 33.65 5.23 18.79
C ARG A 54 32.39 4.42 18.48
N GLN A 55 32.45 3.52 17.49
CA GLN A 55 31.37 2.62 17.10
C GLN A 55 30.96 1.72 18.27
N ARG A 56 31.93 1.15 18.99
CA ARG A 56 31.65 0.37 20.22
C ARG A 56 30.89 1.19 21.26
N ARG A 57 31.26 2.47 21.46
CA ARG A 57 30.56 3.37 22.38
C ARG A 57 29.14 3.71 21.89
N LEU A 58 28.97 3.95 20.59
CA LEU A 58 27.65 4.22 19.98
C LEU A 58 26.73 3.01 20.09
N ARG A 59 27.20 1.80 19.74
CA ARG A 59 26.45 0.56 19.96
C ARG A 59 26.03 0.38 21.41
N LYS A 60 26.96 0.56 22.35
CA LYS A 60 26.64 0.37 23.78
C LYS A 60 25.53 1.32 24.28
N ARG A 61 25.43 2.53 23.70
CA ARG A 61 24.51 3.59 24.16
C ARG A 61 23.22 3.68 23.35
N LEU A 62 23.33 3.77 22.02
CA LEU A 62 22.23 4.10 21.12
C LEU A 62 21.57 2.86 20.52
N TYR A 63 22.33 1.83 20.16
CA TYR A 63 21.76 0.65 19.49
C TYR A 63 20.65 0.01 20.33
N LYS A 64 20.85 -0.13 21.64
CA LYS A 64 19.82 -0.65 22.57
C LYS A 64 18.49 0.11 22.53
N VAL A 65 18.51 1.40 22.18
CA VAL A 65 17.30 2.20 22.06
C VAL A 65 16.55 1.85 20.78
N PHE A 66 17.29 1.64 19.68
CA PHE A 66 16.76 1.40 18.34
C PHE A 66 16.69 -0.07 17.92
N GLU A 67 17.12 -0.99 18.79
CA GLU A 67 17.24 -2.43 18.53
C GLU A 67 15.99 -3.02 17.88
N ASN A 68 14.79 -2.66 18.39
CA ASN A 68 13.52 -3.14 17.85
C ASN A 68 13.27 -2.78 16.37
N TYR A 69 13.91 -1.73 15.86
CA TYR A 69 13.73 -1.22 14.50
C TYR A 69 14.95 -1.46 13.60
N LEU A 70 16.12 -1.78 14.19
CA LEU A 70 17.37 -1.99 13.45
C LEU A 70 17.84 -3.44 13.44
N GLY A 71 17.35 -4.29 14.36
CA GLY A 71 17.82 -5.67 14.50
C GLY A 71 17.67 -6.52 13.24
N LEU A 72 16.71 -6.17 12.35
CA LEU A 72 16.56 -6.81 11.04
C LEU A 72 17.83 -6.71 10.18
N PHE A 73 18.66 -5.68 10.40
CA PHE A 73 19.87 -5.40 9.64
C PHE A 73 21.15 -5.88 10.34
N ASP A 74 21.05 -6.68 11.40
CA ASP A 74 22.22 -7.20 12.13
C ASP A 74 23.14 -8.09 11.28
N TYR A 75 22.64 -8.60 10.15
CA TYR A 75 23.45 -9.33 9.17
C TYR A 75 24.55 -8.45 8.54
N GLU A 76 24.41 -7.12 8.56
CA GLU A 76 25.41 -6.17 8.10
C GLU A 76 25.81 -5.17 9.21
N PRO A 77 26.74 -5.54 10.11
CA PRO A 77 27.12 -4.68 11.24
C PRO A 77 27.69 -3.32 10.82
N ALA A 78 28.39 -3.24 9.68
CA ALA A 78 28.96 -1.99 9.18
C ALA A 78 27.87 -0.95 8.83
N LEU A 79 26.73 -1.42 8.30
CA LEU A 79 25.56 -0.59 8.01
C LEU A 79 25.01 0.04 9.30
N ILE A 80 24.83 -0.77 10.35
CA ILE A 80 24.33 -0.29 11.65
C ILE A 80 25.26 0.76 12.24
N ASP A 81 26.56 0.53 12.23
CA ASP A 81 27.50 1.48 12.84
C ASP A 81 27.53 2.82 12.10
N THR A 82 27.41 2.78 10.78
CA THR A 82 27.29 3.99 9.97
C THR A 82 25.94 4.69 10.20
N TRP A 83 24.86 3.93 10.30
CA TRP A 83 23.54 4.45 10.64
C TRP A 83 23.53 5.16 12.00
N LEU A 84 24.16 4.57 13.02
CA LEU A 84 24.26 5.16 14.36
C LEU A 84 24.98 6.52 14.32
N GLU A 85 25.98 6.69 13.45
CA GLU A 85 26.63 7.97 13.25
C GLU A 85 25.70 9.01 12.60
N TYR A 86 24.93 8.62 11.58
CA TYR A 86 23.92 9.48 10.96
C TYR A 86 22.77 9.84 11.91
N SER A 87 22.34 8.90 12.76
CA SER A 87 21.19 9.07 13.66
C SER A 87 21.30 10.28 14.60
N LEU A 88 22.52 10.72 14.89
CA LEU A 88 22.82 11.88 15.72
C LEU A 88 22.44 13.21 15.06
N TRP A 89 22.59 13.32 13.74
CA TRP A 89 22.55 14.59 13.01
C TRP A 89 21.43 14.65 11.97
N LEU A 90 21.08 13.52 11.36
CA LEU A 90 20.17 13.47 10.21
C LEU A 90 18.79 14.05 10.52
N ARG A 91 18.29 13.83 11.75
CA ARG A 91 17.02 14.42 12.21
C ARG A 91 17.02 15.96 12.28
N TYR A 92 18.19 16.59 12.33
CA TYR A 92 18.37 18.04 12.37
C TYR A 92 18.83 18.61 11.03
N ASP A 93 19.02 17.76 10.03
CA ASP A 93 19.49 18.18 8.72
C ASP A 93 18.44 19.05 8.01
N CYS A 94 18.88 20.19 7.48
CA CYS A 94 17.99 21.16 6.84
C CYS A 94 17.30 20.62 5.58
N ILE A 95 17.93 19.69 4.84
CA ILE A 95 17.36 19.06 3.65
C ILE A 95 16.28 18.05 4.06
N VAL A 96 16.52 17.28 5.12
CA VAL A 96 15.53 16.33 5.67
C VAL A 96 14.30 17.08 6.19
N LEU A 97 14.51 18.14 6.97
CA LEU A 97 13.40 18.96 7.49
C LEU A 97 12.61 19.62 6.35
N ASP A 98 13.28 20.12 5.32
CA ASP A 98 12.64 20.71 4.15
C ASP A 98 11.82 19.67 3.35
N CYS A 99 12.37 18.46 3.17
CA CYS A 99 11.62 17.36 2.55
C CYS A 99 10.37 17.00 3.37
N LEU A 100 10.45 16.98 4.70
CA LEU A 100 9.30 16.70 5.57
C LEU A 100 8.26 17.81 5.52
N ARG A 101 8.66 19.09 5.43
CA ARG A 101 7.76 20.23 5.22
C ARG A 101 7.00 20.12 3.90
N LEU A 102 7.71 19.82 2.81
CA LEU A 102 7.07 19.60 1.52
C LEU A 102 6.17 18.35 1.54
N ASN A 103 6.58 17.28 2.22
CA ASN A 103 5.72 16.11 2.38
C ASN A 103 4.44 16.46 3.16
N HIS A 104 4.53 17.30 4.19
CA HIS A 104 3.37 17.81 4.93
C HIS A 104 2.45 18.64 4.04
N LEU A 105 3.00 19.61 3.29
CA LEU A 105 2.28 20.45 2.34
C LEU A 105 1.53 19.64 1.28
N PHE A 106 2.06 18.47 0.89
CA PHE A 106 1.45 17.55 -0.07
C PHE A 106 0.77 16.34 0.59
N GLU A 107 0.39 16.43 1.87
CA GLU A 107 -0.40 15.41 2.60
C GLU A 107 0.21 13.99 2.54
N GLY A 108 1.53 13.88 2.61
CA GLY A 108 2.23 12.59 2.59
C GLY A 108 2.45 11.99 1.20
N ASN A 109 2.13 12.70 0.11
CA ASN A 109 2.25 12.19 -1.26
C ASN A 109 3.69 12.17 -1.81
N LEU A 110 4.67 12.77 -1.12
CA LEU A 110 6.04 12.90 -1.62
C LEU A 110 6.91 11.71 -1.24
N ILE A 111 7.06 11.44 0.06
CA ILE A 111 7.86 10.32 0.58
C ILE A 111 7.02 9.25 1.28
N GLY A 112 5.71 9.50 1.45
CA GLY A 112 4.78 8.58 2.09
C GLY A 112 4.29 9.05 3.47
N PRO A 113 3.52 8.20 4.16
CA PRO A 113 3.01 8.47 5.49
C PRO A 113 4.13 8.47 6.54
N VAL A 114 3.85 9.09 7.68
CA VAL A 114 4.73 9.08 8.85
C VAL A 114 4.18 8.09 9.86
N ASP A 115 5.03 7.19 10.35
CA ASP A 115 4.65 6.09 11.21
C ASP A 115 4.73 6.44 12.70
N LEU A 116 3.78 5.94 13.48
CA LEU A 116 3.79 6.02 14.93
C LEU A 116 4.65 4.91 15.52
N ILE A 117 5.65 5.29 16.32
CA ILE A 117 6.52 4.34 17.02
C ILE A 117 6.58 4.63 18.52
N TYR A 118 6.96 3.63 19.31
CA TYR A 118 7.26 3.79 20.73
C TYR A 118 8.74 3.58 20.97
N LEU A 119 9.44 4.67 21.26
CA LEU A 119 10.88 4.70 21.39
C LEU A 119 11.28 5.55 22.61
N ASP A 120 12.19 5.01 23.42
CA ASP A 120 12.73 5.72 24.60
C ASP A 120 11.64 6.24 25.54
N GLY A 121 10.65 5.40 25.83
CA GLY A 121 9.57 5.72 26.75
C GLY A 121 8.51 6.71 26.22
N ARG A 122 8.58 7.13 24.96
CA ARG A 122 7.68 8.12 24.36
C ARG A 122 7.15 7.68 23.02
N VAL A 123 5.98 8.19 22.65
CA VAL A 123 5.46 8.07 21.28
C VAL A 123 6.19 9.07 20.40
N ARG A 124 6.67 8.61 19.25
CA ARG A 124 7.37 9.43 18.25
C ARG A 124 6.78 9.19 16.87
N LEU A 125 6.95 10.20 16.03
CA LEU A 125 6.69 10.20 14.60
C LEU A 125 7.95 9.79 13.87
N ALA A 126 7.87 8.77 13.04
CA ALA A 126 9.01 8.15 12.39
C ALA A 126 8.85 8.08 10.88
N TYR A 127 9.96 8.27 10.17
CA TYR A 127 10.05 8.00 8.75
C TYR A 127 10.85 6.72 8.52
N PHE A 128 10.23 5.76 7.84
CA PHE A 128 10.86 4.55 7.33
C PHE A 128 10.98 4.65 5.81
N ASP A 129 12.11 4.23 5.27
CA ASP A 129 12.25 4.10 3.82
C ASP A 129 11.53 2.86 3.26
N LYS A 130 11.65 2.63 1.96
CA LYS A 130 11.07 1.46 1.28
C LYS A 130 11.71 0.14 1.68
N ASN A 131 12.89 0.17 2.29
CA ASN A 131 13.60 -1.00 2.78
C ASN A 131 13.33 -1.23 4.27
N PHE A 132 12.34 -0.54 4.85
CA PHE A 132 11.92 -0.67 6.25
C PHE A 132 12.98 -0.18 7.25
N MET A 133 13.96 0.62 6.80
CA MET A 133 14.95 1.22 7.68
C MET A 133 14.43 2.55 8.26
N LEU A 134 14.48 2.69 9.58
CA LEU A 134 14.16 3.94 10.26
C LEU A 134 15.23 4.98 9.95
N TRP A 135 14.88 6.18 9.48
CA TRP A 135 15.87 7.24 9.19
C TRP A 135 15.75 8.45 10.10
N SER A 136 14.54 8.89 10.39
CA SER A 136 14.31 10.06 11.25
C SER A 136 13.16 9.80 12.20
N CYS A 137 13.27 10.31 13.43
CA CYS A 137 12.17 10.30 14.39
C CYS A 137 12.09 11.61 15.18
N TYR A 138 10.86 12.02 15.48
CA TYR A 138 10.52 13.29 16.15
C TYR A 138 9.46 13.05 17.21
N THR A 139 9.48 13.81 18.30
CA THR A 139 8.25 13.91 19.12
C THR A 139 7.20 14.74 18.38
N PHE A 140 5.93 14.63 18.77
CA PHE A 140 4.88 15.51 18.24
C PHE A 140 5.24 17.00 18.40
N SER A 141 5.80 17.38 19.55
CA SER A 141 6.22 18.77 19.80
C SER A 141 7.38 19.23 18.92
N GLU A 142 8.32 18.35 18.59
CA GLU A 142 9.43 18.66 17.67
C GLU A 142 8.91 18.78 16.24
N TYR A 143 8.02 17.86 15.83
CA TYR A 143 7.42 17.87 14.50
C TYR A 143 6.60 19.14 14.27
N ALA A 144 5.71 19.47 15.22
CA ALA A 144 4.91 20.68 15.17
C ALA A 144 5.75 21.96 15.17
N ARG A 145 6.91 21.97 15.85
CA ARG A 145 7.78 23.14 15.91
C ARG A 145 8.65 23.33 14.67
N TRP A 146 9.13 22.25 14.08
CA TRP A 146 10.14 22.33 13.02
C TRP A 146 9.56 22.11 11.62
N ILE A 147 8.42 21.45 11.51
CA ILE A 147 7.85 20.99 10.23
C ILE A 147 6.49 21.62 9.97
N GLU A 148 5.60 21.64 10.97
CA GLU A 148 4.38 22.44 10.86
C GLU A 148 4.77 23.92 10.96
N ASP A 149 4.40 24.70 9.95
CA ASP A 149 4.61 26.14 9.97
C ASP A 149 3.44 26.77 10.74
N GLU A 150 3.67 27.74 11.62
CA GLU A 150 2.62 28.32 12.49
C GLU A 150 1.46 28.95 11.68
N ASN A 151 1.69 29.23 10.39
CA ASN A 151 0.73 29.84 9.48
C ASN A 151 -0.21 28.83 8.79
N ASP A 152 0.18 27.56 8.68
CA ASP A 152 -0.58 26.50 8.02
C ASP A 152 -0.99 25.46 9.07
N GLN A 153 -2.14 25.69 9.72
CA GLN A 153 -2.78 24.72 10.62
C GLN A 153 -3.39 23.54 9.83
N THR A 154 -2.62 22.90 8.96
CA THR A 154 -3.01 21.64 8.34
C THR A 154 -2.83 20.53 9.37
N GLU A 155 -3.94 20.02 9.90
CA GLU A 155 -3.94 18.80 10.71
C GLU A 155 -3.14 17.69 10.00
N ILE A 156 -2.31 16.93 10.72
CA ILE A 156 -1.53 15.85 10.09
C ILE A 156 -2.48 14.74 9.62
N THR A 157 -2.82 14.74 8.33
CA THR A 157 -3.78 13.79 7.71
C THR A 157 -3.13 12.52 7.13
N TYR A 158 -1.84 12.30 7.39
CA TYR A 158 -1.07 11.16 6.86
C TYR A 158 -0.28 10.38 7.92
N LEU A 159 -0.66 10.50 9.20
CA LEU A 159 -0.13 9.62 10.24
C LEU A 159 -0.64 8.20 10.08
N ARG A 160 0.28 7.24 10.14
CA ARG A 160 0.01 5.80 10.03
C ARG A 160 0.38 5.07 11.31
N LEU A 161 -0.51 4.19 11.76
CA LEU A 161 -0.18 3.16 12.74
C LEU A 161 0.16 1.88 11.98
N ASN A 162 1.45 1.56 11.86
CA ASN A 162 1.92 0.35 11.18
C ASN A 162 2.24 -0.75 12.20
N LEU A 163 1.46 -1.84 12.19
CA LEU A 163 1.63 -2.97 13.09
C LEU A 163 2.85 -3.83 12.76
N GLU A 164 3.35 -3.79 11.52
CA GLU A 164 4.56 -4.49 11.05
C GLU A 164 5.79 -4.20 11.92
N TYR A 165 5.87 -3.01 12.51
CA TYR A 165 7.02 -2.57 13.31
C TYR A 165 6.81 -2.68 14.82
N LEU A 166 5.64 -3.11 15.27
CA LEU A 166 5.20 -2.89 16.64
C LEU A 166 4.76 -4.19 17.29
N ARG A 167 5.40 -4.51 18.42
CA ARG A 167 4.93 -5.56 19.30
C ARG A 167 3.70 -5.07 20.06
N PHE A 168 2.86 -6.00 20.52
CA PHE A 168 1.66 -5.73 21.33
C PHE A 168 1.90 -4.69 22.45
N THR A 169 2.99 -4.81 23.21
CA THR A 169 3.28 -3.90 24.32
C THR A 169 3.56 -2.47 23.87
N GLN A 170 4.11 -2.26 22.68
CA GLN A 170 4.32 -0.94 22.08
C GLN A 170 2.99 -0.37 21.58
N VAL A 171 2.18 -1.19 20.89
CA VAL A 171 0.84 -0.80 20.41
C VAL A 171 -0.03 -0.31 21.57
N ASP A 172 -0.11 -1.08 22.66
CA ASP A 172 -0.91 -0.69 23.82
C ASP A 172 -0.43 0.63 24.45
N LYS A 173 0.89 0.83 24.54
CA LYS A 173 1.47 2.10 25.04
C LYS A 173 1.20 3.28 24.11
N ILE A 174 1.31 3.08 22.80
CA ILE A 174 1.01 4.12 21.80
C ILE A 174 -0.45 4.54 21.93
N LEU A 175 -1.39 3.59 21.90
CA LEU A 175 -2.81 3.88 22.00
C LEU A 175 -3.19 4.54 23.33
N LYS A 176 -2.61 4.10 24.46
CA LYS A 176 -2.81 4.75 25.76
C LYS A 176 -2.32 6.19 25.78
N ASN A 177 -1.13 6.45 25.26
CA ASN A 177 -0.56 7.79 25.24
C ASN A 177 -1.32 8.72 24.30
N LEU A 178 -1.65 8.27 23.08
CA LEU A 178 -2.46 9.05 22.13
C LEU A 178 -3.85 9.34 22.68
N ARG A 179 -4.47 8.39 23.41
CA ARG A 179 -5.76 8.61 24.06
C ARG A 179 -5.68 9.66 25.16
N ARG A 180 -4.64 9.60 26.00
CA ARG A 180 -4.40 10.57 27.07
C ARG A 180 -4.19 11.98 26.51
N ASP A 181 -3.49 12.08 25.40
CA ASP A 181 -3.08 13.35 24.80
C ASP A 181 -4.09 13.85 23.73
N TYR A 182 -5.25 13.18 23.56
CA TYR A 182 -6.29 13.49 22.57
C TYR A 182 -5.80 13.50 21.10
N LEU A 183 -4.80 12.68 20.79
CA LEU A 183 -4.16 12.62 19.46
C LEU A 183 -4.65 11.47 18.57
N LEU A 184 -5.59 10.65 19.04
CA LEU A 184 -6.10 9.51 18.25
C LEU A 184 -6.81 9.92 16.96
N ASP A 185 -7.38 11.12 16.93
CA ASP A 185 -8.09 11.62 15.75
C ASP A 185 -7.15 11.93 14.58
N PHE A 186 -5.86 12.16 14.83
CA PHE A 186 -4.86 12.37 13.77
C PHE A 186 -4.42 11.06 13.10
N VAL A 187 -4.76 9.89 13.65
CA VAL A 187 -4.44 8.60 13.02
C VAL A 187 -5.31 8.40 11.79
N SER A 188 -4.71 8.63 10.63
CA SER A 188 -5.40 8.62 9.34
C SER A 188 -5.33 7.28 8.59
N GLN A 189 -4.31 6.47 8.89
CA GLN A 189 -4.05 5.19 8.24
C GLN A 189 -3.69 4.12 9.27
N ILE A 190 -4.12 2.89 9.03
CA ILE A 190 -3.66 1.72 9.79
C ILE A 190 -3.15 0.68 8.78
N ARG A 191 -1.99 0.09 9.06
CA ARG A 191 -1.50 -1.10 8.37
C ARG A 191 -1.55 -2.28 9.34
N PHE A 192 -2.37 -3.26 9.01
CA PHE A 192 -2.47 -4.54 9.69
C PHE A 192 -1.51 -5.54 9.07
N GLU A 193 -0.79 -6.23 9.95
CA GLU A 193 0.09 -7.33 9.62
C GLU A 193 0.01 -8.35 10.76
N GLN A 194 -0.04 -9.60 10.37
CA GLN A 194 0.07 -10.75 11.26
C GLN A 194 1.10 -11.65 10.60
N GLU A 195 2.07 -12.12 11.38
CA GLU A 195 2.96 -13.18 10.92
C GLU A 195 2.09 -14.41 10.67
N ASP A 196 1.87 -14.72 9.39
CA ASP A 196 1.15 -15.91 8.96
C ASP A 196 2.01 -17.12 9.37
N ASN A 197 1.57 -17.91 10.34
CA ASN A 197 2.17 -19.23 10.55
C ASN A 197 1.64 -20.14 9.44
N ASP A 198 2.44 -20.32 8.39
CA ASP A 198 2.11 -21.14 7.22
C ASP A 198 1.66 -22.58 7.61
N GLU A 199 2.17 -23.13 8.72
CA GLU A 199 1.79 -24.47 9.23
C GLU A 199 0.31 -24.61 9.62
N TYR A 200 -0.35 -23.52 10.04
CA TYR A 200 -1.78 -23.55 10.38
C TYR A 200 -2.69 -23.40 9.15
N MET A 201 -2.15 -22.93 8.02
CA MET A 201 -2.91 -22.68 6.79
C MET A 201 -2.96 -23.93 5.91
N GLU A 202 -1.88 -24.70 5.81
CA GLU A 202 -1.86 -25.98 5.08
C GLU A 202 -2.75 -27.04 5.74
N SER A 203 -2.80 -27.06 7.08
CA SER A 203 -3.64 -28.01 7.83
C SER A 203 -5.15 -27.75 7.74
N GLN A 204 -5.57 -26.56 7.27
CA GLN A 204 -6.97 -26.26 6.92
C GLN A 204 -7.28 -26.49 5.43
N GLU A 205 -6.27 -26.69 4.58
CA GLU A 205 -6.45 -27.00 3.16
C GLU A 205 -6.76 -28.49 2.93
N ASP A 206 -6.34 -29.37 3.84
CA ASP A 206 -6.57 -30.83 3.78
C ASP A 206 -7.84 -31.30 4.52
N SER A 207 -8.56 -30.40 5.20
CA SER A 207 -9.86 -30.73 5.81
C SER A 207 -10.99 -30.30 4.89
N ASP A 208 -11.62 -31.26 4.21
CA ASP A 208 -12.90 -31.15 3.47
C ASP A 208 -14.10 -30.74 4.38
N GLU A 209 -13.85 -30.19 5.58
CA GLU A 209 -14.88 -29.69 6.49
C GLU A 209 -15.31 -28.28 6.04
N ASP A 210 -16.42 -28.23 5.30
CA ASP A 210 -17.30 -27.07 5.07
C ASP A 210 -16.61 -25.70 5.16
N PHE A 211 -15.97 -25.29 4.06
CA PHE A 211 -15.45 -23.93 3.81
C PHE A 211 -16.49 -22.82 4.12
N GLU A 212 -17.78 -23.16 4.16
CA GLU A 212 -18.89 -22.28 4.53
C GLU A 212 -18.91 -21.86 6.02
N THR A 213 -18.14 -22.50 6.90
CA THR A 213 -18.24 -22.28 8.37
C THR A 213 -16.93 -21.95 9.07
N ALA A 214 -15.79 -21.88 8.36
CA ALA A 214 -14.53 -21.45 8.97
C ALA A 214 -14.64 -19.98 9.38
N SER A 215 -14.94 -19.73 10.66
CA SER A 215 -15.00 -18.37 11.19
C SER A 215 -13.58 -17.81 11.24
N TYR A 216 -13.17 -17.10 10.20
CA TYR A 216 -11.96 -16.29 10.18
C TYR A 216 -12.00 -15.34 11.39
N ARG A 217 -11.05 -15.49 12.32
CA ARG A 217 -10.97 -14.70 13.54
C ARG A 217 -9.56 -14.21 13.74
N VAL A 218 -9.41 -12.91 13.95
CA VAL A 218 -8.13 -12.35 14.36
C VAL A 218 -7.67 -12.99 15.67
N THR A 219 -6.45 -13.50 15.67
CA THR A 219 -5.80 -14.09 16.85
C THR A 219 -4.72 -13.18 17.43
N ASP A 220 -4.10 -12.33 16.60
CA ASP A 220 -3.03 -11.43 17.04
C ASP A 220 -3.52 -10.39 18.07
N PRO A 221 -2.97 -10.37 19.30
CA PRO A 221 -3.38 -9.43 20.34
C PRO A 221 -3.16 -7.96 19.96
N ALA A 222 -2.14 -7.65 19.16
CA ALA A 222 -1.86 -6.28 18.74
C ALA A 222 -2.96 -5.76 17.80
N THR A 223 -3.34 -6.57 16.83
CA THR A 223 -4.45 -6.33 15.90
C THR A 223 -5.77 -6.19 16.65
N ILE A 224 -6.11 -7.12 17.55
CA ILE A 224 -7.33 -7.05 18.37
C ILE A 224 -7.36 -5.73 19.17
N ARG A 225 -6.22 -5.35 19.75
CA ARG A 225 -6.12 -4.11 20.55
C ARG A 225 -6.38 -2.86 19.72
N VAL A 226 -5.90 -2.82 18.48
CA VAL A 226 -6.20 -1.73 17.53
C VAL A 226 -7.68 -1.73 17.16
N ILE A 227 -8.26 -2.89 16.83
CA ILE A 227 -9.69 -3.02 16.49
C ILE A 227 -10.58 -2.48 17.62
N GLN A 228 -10.26 -2.80 18.87
CA GLN A 228 -11.00 -2.28 20.03
C GLN A 228 -10.92 -0.75 20.19
N SER A 229 -9.89 -0.10 19.63
CA SER A 229 -9.65 1.33 19.75
C SER A 229 -10.02 2.10 18.47
N ILE A 230 -10.26 1.42 17.36
CA ILE A 230 -10.36 2.01 16.01
C ILE A 230 -11.55 2.97 15.86
N GLU A 231 -12.63 2.76 16.62
CA GLU A 231 -13.80 3.64 16.62
C GLU A 231 -13.47 5.06 17.10
N THR A 232 -12.50 5.17 18.02
CA THR A 232 -12.06 6.46 18.58
C THR A 232 -11.14 7.24 17.65
N MET A 233 -10.66 6.65 16.55
CA MET A 233 -9.83 7.32 15.55
C MET A 233 -10.73 7.97 14.49
N ARG A 234 -11.17 9.22 14.71
CA ARG A 234 -12.14 9.86 13.81
C ARG A 234 -11.56 10.28 12.46
N GLY A 235 -10.26 10.56 12.41
CA GLY A 235 -9.54 10.88 11.17
C GLY A 235 -9.16 9.67 10.31
N LEU A 236 -9.46 8.44 10.74
CA LEU A 236 -9.13 7.25 9.96
C LEU A 236 -9.85 7.22 8.62
N ARG A 237 -9.09 7.09 7.52
CA ARG A 237 -9.59 7.05 6.14
C ARG A 237 -9.00 5.92 5.31
N ARG A 238 -7.81 5.40 5.66
CA ARG A 238 -7.12 4.35 4.91
C ARG A 238 -6.84 3.13 5.78
N LEU A 239 -7.08 1.95 5.20
CA LEU A 239 -6.78 0.67 5.81
C LEU A 239 -5.93 -0.15 4.85
N SER A 240 -4.76 -0.58 5.32
CA SER A 240 -3.89 -1.49 4.59
C SER A 240 -3.86 -2.83 5.32
N VAL A 241 -4.01 -3.94 4.61
CA VAL A 241 -3.95 -5.29 5.18
C VAL A 241 -2.95 -6.10 4.39
N ARG A 242 -2.09 -6.83 5.09
CA ARG A 242 -1.14 -7.77 4.49
C ARG A 242 -1.60 -9.20 4.71
N GLY A 243 -1.44 -10.04 3.70
CA GLY A 243 -1.75 -11.46 3.76
C GLY A 243 -3.22 -11.78 3.50
N THR A 244 -3.48 -13.05 3.14
CA THR A 244 -4.83 -13.52 2.80
C THR A 244 -5.69 -13.67 4.05
N TYR A 245 -5.13 -14.22 5.14
CA TYR A 245 -5.89 -14.53 6.35
C TYR A 245 -6.55 -13.30 6.97
N LEU A 246 -5.76 -12.24 7.20
CA LEU A 246 -6.28 -10.98 7.74
C LEU A 246 -7.28 -10.30 6.80
N TYR A 247 -7.09 -10.44 5.49
CA TYR A 247 -8.03 -9.92 4.50
C TYR A 247 -9.40 -10.58 4.64
N GLU A 248 -9.45 -11.92 4.73
CA GLU A 248 -10.70 -12.66 4.96
C GLU A 248 -11.31 -12.34 6.34
N CYS A 249 -10.48 -12.13 7.38
CA CYS A 249 -10.97 -11.78 8.72
C CYS A 249 -11.59 -10.37 8.81
N LEU A 250 -10.96 -9.37 8.18
CA LEU A 250 -11.21 -7.96 8.47
C LEU A 250 -11.91 -7.19 7.34
N VAL A 251 -11.66 -7.59 6.10
CA VAL A 251 -12.02 -6.81 4.91
C VAL A 251 -13.11 -7.49 4.11
N ASN A 252 -12.91 -8.75 3.75
CA ASN A 252 -13.86 -9.49 2.94
C ASN A 252 -15.17 -9.73 3.71
N PHE A 253 -16.30 -9.63 3.02
CA PHE A 253 -17.60 -9.91 3.62
C PHE A 253 -18.06 -11.33 3.31
N HIS A 254 -18.04 -12.20 4.32
CA HIS A 254 -18.48 -13.60 4.21
C HIS A 254 -19.95 -13.85 4.59
N GLY A 255 -20.80 -12.82 4.68
CA GLY A 255 -22.19 -13.00 5.12
C GLY A 255 -22.39 -13.28 6.63
N VAL A 256 -21.30 -13.46 7.39
CA VAL A 256 -21.34 -13.69 8.85
C VAL A 256 -21.69 -12.41 9.60
N ARG A 257 -22.46 -12.54 10.69
CA ARG A 257 -22.83 -11.41 11.57
C ARG A 257 -21.58 -10.83 12.25
N ASP A 258 -21.56 -9.51 12.42
CA ASP A 258 -20.46 -8.78 13.07
C ASP A 258 -20.16 -9.38 14.46
N ASN A 259 -18.98 -9.98 14.62
CA ASN A 259 -18.49 -10.48 15.91
C ASN A 259 -17.90 -9.31 16.71
N PRO A 260 -18.50 -8.88 17.83
CA PRO A 260 -18.04 -7.73 18.58
C PRO A 260 -16.61 -7.92 19.07
N GLY A 261 -15.74 -6.93 18.86
CA GLY A 261 -14.36 -6.94 19.35
C GLY A 261 -13.32 -7.63 18.46
N ASN A 262 -13.75 -8.43 17.47
CA ASN A 262 -12.87 -9.10 16.49
C ASN A 262 -13.09 -8.63 15.06
N THR A 263 -14.15 -7.85 14.82
CA THR A 263 -14.46 -7.28 13.50
C THR A 263 -14.40 -5.76 13.57
N ILE A 264 -14.16 -5.14 12.41
CA ILE A 264 -14.17 -3.68 12.30
C ILE A 264 -15.62 -3.19 12.38
N ASN A 265 -15.90 -2.33 13.37
CA ASN A 265 -17.22 -1.74 13.56
C ASN A 265 -17.73 -1.04 12.30
N TYR A 266 -19.03 -1.17 12.02
CA TYR A 266 -19.67 -0.56 10.85
C TYR A 266 -19.50 0.97 10.77
N ILE A 267 -19.48 1.66 11.92
CA ILE A 267 -19.20 3.11 11.99
C ILE A 267 -17.83 3.44 11.38
N VAL A 268 -16.84 2.58 11.59
CA VAL A 268 -15.50 2.74 11.04
C VAL A 268 -15.47 2.37 9.56
N LYS A 269 -16.15 1.29 9.15
CA LYS A 269 -16.32 0.92 7.73
C LYS A 269 -16.85 2.08 6.90
N LYS A 270 -17.77 2.89 7.45
CA LYS A 270 -18.28 4.12 6.82
C LYS A 270 -17.27 5.25 6.67
N ARG A 271 -16.19 5.29 7.46
CA ARG A 271 -15.17 6.35 7.39
C ARG A 271 -14.07 6.03 6.39
N ILE A 272 -13.81 4.73 6.15
CA ILE A 272 -12.76 4.29 5.24
C ILE A 272 -13.11 4.64 3.80
N THR A 273 -12.20 5.36 3.14
CA THR A 273 -12.29 5.75 1.73
C THR A 273 -11.27 5.02 0.85
N CYS A 274 -10.24 4.41 1.45
CA CYS A 274 -9.19 3.70 0.73
C CYS A 274 -8.84 2.38 1.42
N ILE A 275 -8.81 1.29 0.66
CA ILE A 275 -8.33 -0.02 1.13
C ILE A 275 -7.14 -0.44 0.27
N GLU A 276 -6.08 -0.91 0.91
CA GLU A 276 -4.90 -1.45 0.26
C GLU A 276 -4.67 -2.90 0.72
N LEU A 277 -4.73 -3.84 -0.21
CA LEU A 277 -4.41 -5.24 0.03
C LEU A 277 -2.99 -5.52 -0.46
N LEU A 278 -2.14 -6.01 0.45
CA LEU A 278 -0.72 -6.26 0.21
C LEU A 278 -0.45 -7.76 0.28
N GLN A 279 0.19 -8.33 -0.75
CA GLN A 279 0.72 -9.70 -0.71
C GLN A 279 -0.29 -10.79 -0.33
N ALA A 280 -1.55 -10.66 -0.77
CA ALA A 280 -2.52 -11.74 -0.63
C ALA A 280 -2.32 -12.80 -1.72
N GLY A 281 -2.50 -14.08 -1.39
CA GLY A 281 -2.40 -15.19 -2.34
C GLY A 281 -3.52 -15.14 -3.38
N SER A 282 -4.78 -15.13 -2.95
CA SER A 282 -5.93 -14.93 -3.83
C SER A 282 -6.96 -14.05 -3.13
N VAL A 283 -7.47 -13.03 -3.83
CA VAL A 283 -8.53 -12.15 -3.30
C VAL A 283 -9.87 -12.87 -3.24
N CYS A 284 -10.03 -13.91 -4.07
CA CYS A 284 -11.28 -14.66 -4.24
C CYS A 284 -11.17 -16.07 -3.66
N ARG A 285 -10.33 -16.27 -2.61
CA ARG A 285 -10.10 -17.59 -1.98
C ARG A 285 -11.41 -18.26 -1.57
N THR A 286 -12.30 -17.52 -0.92
CA THR A 286 -13.63 -18.00 -0.51
C THR A 286 -14.71 -17.87 -1.59
N GLY A 287 -14.32 -17.81 -2.86
CA GLY A 287 -15.23 -17.73 -4.00
C GLY A 287 -15.67 -16.32 -4.40
N VAL A 288 -15.88 -15.39 -3.45
CA VAL A 288 -16.26 -13.99 -3.74
C VAL A 288 -15.43 -13.02 -2.90
N ALA A 289 -14.93 -11.97 -3.55
CA ALA A 289 -14.29 -10.83 -2.92
C ALA A 289 -15.32 -9.69 -2.77
N ASP A 290 -16.00 -9.63 -1.63
CA ASP A 290 -17.11 -8.72 -1.39
C ASP A 290 -16.71 -7.49 -0.56
N PHE A 291 -16.64 -6.33 -1.23
CA PHE A 291 -16.37 -5.03 -0.60
C PHE A 291 -17.65 -4.19 -0.36
N THR A 292 -18.85 -4.72 -0.57
CA THR A 292 -20.11 -3.96 -0.56
C THR A 292 -20.42 -3.27 0.78
N ARG A 293 -19.94 -3.82 1.90
CA ARG A 293 -20.07 -3.23 3.25
C ARG A 293 -19.24 -1.96 3.46
N TRP A 294 -18.27 -1.69 2.58
CA TRP A 294 -17.43 -0.50 2.61
C TRP A 294 -18.07 0.63 1.78
N GLU A 295 -19.26 1.09 2.20
CA GLU A 295 -20.14 1.97 1.42
C GLU A 295 -19.47 3.25 0.88
N ASN A 296 -18.52 3.81 1.62
CA ASN A 296 -17.79 5.04 1.27
C ASN A 296 -16.41 4.80 0.66
N LEU A 297 -16.06 3.55 0.36
CA LEU A 297 -14.82 3.20 -0.32
C LEU A 297 -14.77 3.90 -1.69
N ARG A 298 -13.71 4.67 -1.92
CA ARG A 298 -13.44 5.39 -3.17
C ARG A 298 -12.31 4.76 -3.97
N GLU A 299 -11.35 4.17 -3.27
CA GLU A 299 -10.13 3.61 -3.84
C GLU A 299 -9.83 2.21 -3.28
N LEU A 300 -9.60 1.26 -4.18
CA LEU A 300 -9.10 -0.07 -3.87
C LEU A 300 -7.74 -0.27 -4.54
N LYS A 301 -6.73 -0.67 -3.76
CA LYS A 301 -5.41 -1.05 -4.28
C LYS A 301 -5.10 -2.50 -3.95
N LEU A 302 -4.72 -3.26 -4.96
CA LEU A 302 -4.26 -4.65 -4.87
C LEU A 302 -2.78 -4.66 -5.27
N ILE A 303 -1.89 -4.96 -4.33
CA ILE A 303 -0.44 -4.82 -4.52
C ILE A 303 0.23 -6.17 -4.24
N ARG A 304 0.94 -6.70 -5.24
CA ARG A 304 1.65 -7.98 -5.20
C ARG A 304 0.76 -9.17 -4.81
N VAL A 305 -0.45 -9.19 -5.35
CA VAL A 305 -1.43 -10.25 -5.09
C VAL A 305 -1.21 -11.42 -6.06
N GLY A 306 -1.44 -12.67 -5.65
CA GLY A 306 -1.33 -13.81 -6.56
C GLY A 306 -2.41 -13.79 -7.63
N GLU A 307 -3.64 -14.17 -7.29
CA GLU A 307 -4.77 -14.23 -8.24
C GLU A 307 -5.84 -13.16 -7.95
N VAL A 308 -6.30 -12.50 -9.02
CA VAL A 308 -7.43 -11.56 -8.99
C VAL A 308 -8.45 -11.94 -10.07
N ASP A 309 -9.67 -12.26 -9.67
CA ASP A 309 -10.80 -12.49 -10.58
C ASP A 309 -11.83 -11.36 -10.48
N LEU A 310 -11.91 -10.52 -11.51
CA LEU A 310 -12.82 -9.37 -11.53
C LEU A 310 -14.30 -9.77 -11.65
N ASN A 311 -14.61 -10.99 -12.11
CA ASN A 311 -15.99 -11.49 -12.12
C ASN A 311 -16.49 -11.82 -10.71
N LYS A 312 -15.57 -12.17 -9.81
CA LYS A 312 -15.84 -12.51 -8.41
C LYS A 312 -15.62 -11.35 -7.44
N THR A 313 -15.31 -10.16 -7.96
CA THR A 313 -15.05 -8.97 -7.15
C THR A 313 -16.25 -8.04 -7.15
N LEU A 314 -16.87 -7.85 -5.99
CA LEU A 314 -17.99 -6.94 -5.80
C LEU A 314 -17.52 -5.63 -5.18
N LEU A 315 -17.73 -4.54 -5.90
CA LEU A 315 -17.33 -3.20 -5.47
C LEU A 315 -18.54 -2.36 -5.03
N PRO A 316 -18.41 -1.56 -3.96
CA PRO A 316 -19.45 -0.62 -3.54
C PRO A 316 -19.58 0.53 -4.55
N HIS A 317 -20.76 1.15 -4.61
CA HIS A 317 -21.13 2.17 -5.60
C HIS A 317 -20.19 3.39 -5.69
N ASN A 318 -19.44 3.69 -4.63
CA ASN A 318 -18.54 4.85 -4.58
C ASN A 318 -17.10 4.51 -5.02
N CYS A 319 -16.77 3.23 -5.26
CA CYS A 319 -15.41 2.80 -5.58
C CYS A 319 -15.07 3.14 -7.03
N ARG A 320 -14.43 4.30 -7.22
CA ARG A 320 -14.11 4.87 -8.53
C ARG A 320 -12.70 4.56 -9.00
N LEU A 321 -11.78 4.25 -8.07
CA LEU A 321 -10.36 4.08 -8.32
C LEU A 321 -9.98 2.63 -8.00
N VAL A 322 -9.50 1.89 -8.99
CA VAL A 322 -8.99 0.53 -8.80
C VAL A 322 -7.55 0.47 -9.30
N THR A 323 -6.62 0.07 -8.44
CA THR A 323 -5.20 -0.06 -8.80
C THR A 323 -4.74 -1.48 -8.52
N ILE A 324 -4.22 -2.17 -9.54
CA ILE A 324 -3.67 -3.52 -9.44
C ILE A 324 -2.21 -3.45 -9.88
N LEU A 325 -1.29 -3.78 -8.97
CA LEU A 325 0.15 -3.71 -9.18
C LEU A 325 0.78 -5.05 -8.84
N GLY A 326 1.52 -5.67 -9.76
CA GLY A 326 2.28 -6.88 -9.46
C GLY A 326 1.43 -8.14 -9.29
N ALA A 327 0.32 -8.29 -10.01
CA ALA A 327 -0.53 -9.47 -9.87
C ALA A 327 0.02 -10.66 -10.67
N SER A 328 0.11 -11.85 -10.07
CA SER A 328 0.58 -13.06 -10.78
C SER A 328 -0.39 -13.48 -11.88
N GLN A 329 -1.68 -13.47 -11.59
CA GLN A 329 -2.74 -13.78 -12.54
C GLN A 329 -3.91 -12.81 -12.39
N LEU A 330 -4.38 -12.29 -13.51
CA LEU A 330 -5.59 -11.48 -13.61
C LEU A 330 -6.60 -12.17 -14.52
N ARG A 331 -7.82 -12.40 -14.03
CA ARG A 331 -8.97 -12.73 -14.87
C ARG A 331 -9.80 -11.48 -15.08
N TRP A 332 -9.95 -11.11 -16.35
CA TRP A 332 -10.80 -9.98 -16.76
C TRP A 332 -12.28 -10.35 -16.69
N TRP A 333 -13.16 -9.35 -16.78
CA TRP A 333 -14.59 -9.59 -16.87
C TRP A 333 -14.95 -10.43 -18.11
N ASP A 334 -15.92 -11.33 -17.96
CA ASP A 334 -16.42 -12.23 -18.99
C ASP A 334 -17.33 -11.48 -19.98
N VAL A 335 -16.72 -10.58 -20.74
CA VAL A 335 -17.36 -9.70 -21.74
C VAL A 335 -16.74 -9.77 -23.13
N VAL A 336 -15.57 -10.37 -23.29
CA VAL A 336 -14.88 -10.49 -24.58
C VAL A 336 -15.80 -11.19 -25.59
N ASP A 337 -16.24 -12.40 -25.27
CA ASP A 337 -17.06 -13.22 -26.17
C ASP A 337 -18.39 -12.52 -26.50
N LYS A 338 -19.01 -11.86 -25.51
CA LYS A 338 -20.27 -11.12 -25.70
C LYS A 338 -20.11 -9.92 -26.63
N VAL A 339 -18.95 -9.25 -26.61
CA VAL A 339 -18.69 -8.12 -27.51
C VAL A 339 -18.30 -8.62 -28.89
N GLU A 340 -17.48 -9.66 -29.00
CA GLU A 340 -17.08 -10.25 -30.28
C GLU A 340 -18.27 -10.87 -31.03
N GLU A 341 -19.24 -11.47 -30.32
CA GLU A 341 -20.48 -11.99 -30.91
C GLU A 341 -21.32 -10.89 -31.59
N VAL A 342 -21.41 -9.71 -30.98
CA VAL A 342 -22.17 -8.57 -31.53
C VAL A 342 -21.40 -7.88 -32.65
N VAL A 343 -20.08 -7.70 -32.50
CA VAL A 343 -19.27 -6.92 -33.45
C VAL A 343 -18.87 -7.76 -34.68
N GLY A 344 -18.62 -9.06 -34.51
CA GLY A 344 -18.03 -9.91 -35.55
C GLY A 344 -16.66 -9.37 -35.99
N ASP A 345 -16.44 -9.27 -37.30
CA ASP A 345 -15.17 -8.78 -37.88
C ASP A 345 -15.10 -7.24 -38.04
N ARG A 346 -16.07 -6.50 -37.51
CA ARG A 346 -16.23 -5.03 -37.71
C ARG A 346 -15.35 -4.20 -36.77
N PHE A 347 -14.05 -4.47 -36.77
CA PHE A 347 -13.05 -3.75 -35.97
C PHE A 347 -12.06 -2.96 -36.82
N ASP A 348 -11.74 -1.74 -36.38
CA ASP A 348 -10.57 -1.00 -36.84
C ASP A 348 -9.36 -1.41 -35.99
N ILE A 349 -8.33 -1.97 -36.65
CA ILE A 349 -7.16 -2.53 -35.98
C ILE A 349 -5.99 -1.55 -36.04
N LYS A 350 -5.37 -1.29 -34.89
CA LYS A 350 -4.17 -0.45 -34.77
C LYS A 350 -3.17 -1.08 -33.82
N ASN A 351 -1.90 -1.16 -34.22
CA ASN A 351 -0.85 -1.65 -33.32
C ASN A 351 -0.44 -0.53 -32.35
N ILE A 352 -0.56 -0.78 -31.04
CA ILE A 352 -0.08 0.15 -30.00
C ILE A 352 1.44 -0.01 -29.84
N ASN A 353 1.91 -1.25 -29.83
CA ASN A 353 3.32 -1.61 -29.79
C ASN A 353 3.55 -2.97 -30.46
N LYS A 354 4.79 -3.50 -30.42
CA LYS A 354 5.13 -4.79 -31.06
C LYS A 354 4.38 -5.98 -30.49
N THR A 355 3.90 -5.90 -29.24
CA THR A 355 3.32 -7.01 -28.49
C THR A 355 1.82 -6.83 -28.21
N CYS A 356 1.23 -5.69 -28.57
CA CYS A 356 -0.13 -5.31 -28.22
C CYS A 356 -0.85 -4.62 -29.38
N THR A 357 -1.99 -5.20 -29.75
CA THR A 357 -2.89 -4.70 -30.79
C THR A 357 -4.13 -4.07 -30.16
N MET A 358 -4.62 -2.97 -30.74
CA MET A 358 -5.86 -2.32 -30.36
C MET A 358 -6.90 -2.59 -31.44
N LYS A 359 -8.07 -3.08 -31.04
CA LYS A 359 -9.24 -3.20 -31.89
C LYS A 359 -10.30 -2.23 -31.41
N SER A 360 -10.60 -1.19 -32.19
CA SER A 360 -11.74 -0.32 -31.89
C SER A 360 -12.95 -0.72 -32.72
N ILE A 361 -14.15 -0.70 -32.14
CA ILE A 361 -15.37 -1.00 -32.89
C ILE A 361 -15.54 0.01 -34.05
N ASN A 362 -15.82 -0.49 -35.25
CA ASN A 362 -16.05 0.37 -36.42
C ASN A 362 -17.51 0.83 -36.45
N LYS A 363 -17.76 2.00 -35.87
CA LYS A 363 -19.10 2.59 -35.76
C LYS A 363 -19.78 2.92 -37.09
N SER A 364 -19.03 2.94 -38.21
CA SER A 364 -19.61 3.20 -39.53
C SER A 364 -20.20 1.95 -40.19
N LEU A 365 -19.78 0.76 -39.73
CA LEU A 365 -20.22 -0.54 -40.24
C LEU A 365 -21.24 -1.23 -39.34
N MET A 366 -21.64 -0.57 -38.25
CA MET A 366 -22.53 -1.10 -37.22
C MET A 366 -23.77 -0.23 -37.08
N ASP A 367 -24.89 -0.85 -36.74
CA ASP A 367 -26.11 -0.12 -36.41
C ASP A 367 -25.99 0.57 -35.04
N ALA A 368 -26.71 1.67 -34.86
CA ALA A 368 -26.65 2.44 -33.62
C ALA A 368 -27.07 1.60 -32.39
N GLU A 369 -28.00 0.67 -32.56
CA GLU A 369 -28.45 -0.26 -31.51
C GLU A 369 -27.35 -1.25 -31.11
N GLU A 370 -26.64 -1.85 -32.08
CA GLU A 370 -25.52 -2.75 -31.83
C GLU A 370 -24.40 -2.04 -31.04
N VAL A 371 -24.06 -0.80 -31.44
CA VAL A 371 -23.04 0.01 -30.74
C VAL A 371 -23.47 0.32 -29.31
N MET A 372 -24.74 0.68 -29.09
CA MET A 372 -25.27 0.94 -27.75
C MET A 372 -25.31 -0.31 -26.88
N GLN A 373 -25.58 -1.48 -27.47
CA GLN A 373 -25.54 -2.77 -26.79
C GLN A 373 -24.13 -3.09 -26.30
N CYS A 374 -23.11 -2.99 -27.17
CA CYS A 374 -21.71 -3.20 -26.78
C CYS A 374 -21.30 -2.24 -25.66
N GLN A 375 -21.63 -0.95 -25.79
CA GLN A 375 -21.33 0.05 -24.76
C GLN A 375 -22.01 -0.26 -23.43
N THR A 376 -23.24 -0.77 -23.46
CA THR A 376 -23.99 -1.12 -22.25
C THR A 376 -23.37 -2.32 -21.54
N ILE A 377 -22.99 -3.36 -22.28
CA ILE A 377 -22.29 -4.55 -21.75
C ILE A 377 -21.00 -4.13 -21.03
N VAL A 378 -20.15 -3.36 -21.71
CA VAL A 378 -18.86 -2.93 -21.16
C VAL A 378 -19.06 -1.96 -19.98
N LYS A 379 -20.00 -1.01 -20.10
CA LYS A 379 -20.29 -0.05 -19.02
C LYS A 379 -20.86 -0.74 -17.77
N ALA A 380 -21.57 -1.85 -17.90
CA ALA A 380 -22.11 -2.58 -16.75
C ALA A 380 -20.99 -3.13 -15.86
N CYS A 381 -19.93 -3.71 -16.45
CA CYS A 381 -18.78 -4.24 -15.71
C CYS A 381 -17.94 -3.15 -15.03
N PHE A 382 -17.85 -1.98 -15.65
CA PHE A 382 -17.09 -0.85 -15.12
C PHE A 382 -17.87 0.00 -14.12
N ARG A 383 -19.15 -0.26 -13.79
CA ARG A 383 -19.83 0.52 -12.74
C ARG A 383 -19.37 0.04 -11.37
N PRO A 384 -18.67 0.86 -10.54
CA PRO A 384 -18.59 2.34 -10.52
C PRO A 384 -17.20 2.94 -10.86
N ILE A 385 -16.33 2.15 -11.45
CA ILE A 385 -14.93 2.45 -11.75
C ILE A 385 -14.81 3.55 -12.82
N ASN A 386 -14.11 4.63 -12.46
CA ASN A 386 -13.76 5.73 -13.35
C ASN A 386 -12.27 5.81 -13.65
N TYR A 387 -11.44 5.10 -12.89
CA TYR A 387 -10.00 5.05 -13.10
C TYR A 387 -9.49 3.67 -12.73
N MET A 388 -8.67 3.11 -13.61
CA MET A 388 -8.03 1.82 -13.39
C MET A 388 -6.55 1.89 -13.75
N LYS A 389 -5.69 1.40 -12.87
CA LYS A 389 -4.26 1.26 -13.13
C LYS A 389 -3.85 -0.20 -13.02
N LEU A 390 -3.34 -0.77 -14.09
CA LEU A 390 -2.81 -2.14 -14.16
C LEU A 390 -1.31 -2.05 -14.48
N HIS A 391 -0.45 -2.53 -13.59
CA HIS A 391 0.99 -2.51 -13.79
C HIS A 391 1.60 -3.83 -13.29
N ASP A 392 2.65 -4.31 -13.97
CA ASP A 392 3.33 -5.57 -13.64
C ASP A 392 2.36 -6.75 -13.46
N ILE A 393 1.42 -6.92 -14.40
CA ILE A 393 0.55 -8.11 -14.45
C ILE A 393 1.32 -9.20 -15.18
N TYR A 394 1.60 -10.32 -14.52
CA TYR A 394 2.44 -11.39 -15.07
C TYR A 394 1.68 -12.29 -16.05
N SER A 395 0.40 -12.55 -15.80
CA SER A 395 -0.46 -13.38 -16.66
C SER A 395 -1.89 -12.83 -16.70
N LEU A 396 -2.43 -12.64 -17.91
CA LEU A 396 -3.82 -12.28 -18.14
C LEU A 396 -4.55 -13.48 -18.74
N VAL A 397 -5.61 -13.96 -18.07
CA VAL A 397 -6.43 -15.07 -18.59
C VAL A 397 -7.09 -14.63 -19.90
N GLY A 398 -6.83 -15.37 -20.98
CA GLY A 398 -7.39 -15.10 -22.31
C GLY A 398 -6.64 -14.05 -23.14
N ASP A 399 -5.59 -13.39 -22.60
CA ASP A 399 -4.74 -12.41 -23.29
C ASP A 399 -5.44 -11.17 -23.92
N LYS A 400 -6.76 -11.02 -23.73
CA LYS A 400 -7.60 -9.97 -24.28
C LYS A 400 -8.22 -9.11 -23.17
N LEU A 401 -8.27 -7.79 -23.37
CA LEU A 401 -8.99 -6.86 -22.50
C LEU A 401 -10.09 -6.15 -23.28
N VAL A 402 -11.25 -5.96 -22.67
CA VAL A 402 -12.29 -5.06 -23.19
C VAL A 402 -12.40 -3.85 -22.29
N VAL A 403 -12.33 -2.65 -22.88
CA VAL A 403 -12.37 -1.38 -22.15
C VAL A 403 -13.31 -0.37 -22.82
N PRO A 404 -13.98 0.51 -22.05
CA PRO A 404 -14.73 1.62 -22.62
C PRO A 404 -13.79 2.67 -23.23
N GLY A 405 -14.04 3.09 -24.46
CA GLY A 405 -13.25 4.11 -25.15
C GLY A 405 -13.20 5.44 -24.41
N ALA A 406 -14.29 5.84 -23.75
CA ALA A 406 -14.34 7.06 -22.96
C ALA A 406 -13.34 7.08 -21.79
N LEU A 407 -13.03 5.92 -21.19
CA LEU A 407 -12.02 5.83 -20.13
C LEU A 407 -10.62 5.65 -20.71
N PHE A 408 -10.49 4.85 -21.77
CA PHE A 408 -9.21 4.57 -22.41
C PHE A 408 -8.56 5.82 -23.02
N TYR A 409 -9.28 6.55 -23.89
CA TYR A 409 -8.73 7.73 -24.57
C TYR A 409 -8.45 8.90 -23.63
N ASN A 410 -9.18 9.01 -22.52
CA ASN A 410 -8.97 10.04 -21.50
C ASN A 410 -7.87 9.69 -20.48
N LYS A 411 -7.06 8.65 -20.75
CA LYS A 411 -5.99 8.18 -19.84
C LYS A 411 -6.49 7.84 -18.43
N ARG A 412 -7.74 7.39 -18.32
CA ARG A 412 -8.31 6.90 -17.07
C ARG A 412 -8.02 5.42 -16.83
N ILE A 413 -7.71 4.68 -17.89
CA ILE A 413 -7.19 3.32 -17.81
C ILE A 413 -5.70 3.38 -18.15
N LEU A 414 -4.84 3.09 -17.19
CA LEU A 414 -3.40 3.05 -17.35
C LEU A 414 -2.93 1.59 -17.34
N LEU A 415 -2.30 1.18 -18.44
CA LEU A 415 -1.81 -0.18 -18.63
C LEU A 415 -0.27 -0.18 -18.68
N GLY A 416 0.35 -1.13 -17.98
CA GLY A 416 1.77 -1.44 -18.12
C GLY A 416 2.12 -2.02 -19.51
N LYS A 417 3.41 -2.09 -19.83
CA LYS A 417 3.90 -2.39 -21.20
C LYS A 417 3.51 -3.76 -21.77
N HIS A 418 3.11 -4.72 -20.92
CA HIS A 418 2.87 -6.12 -21.30
C HIS A 418 1.60 -6.72 -20.67
N VAL A 419 0.61 -5.91 -20.32
CA VAL A 419 -0.59 -6.41 -19.63
C VAL A 419 -1.46 -7.31 -20.51
N ALA A 420 -1.55 -7.04 -21.82
CA ALA A 420 -2.39 -7.79 -22.75
C ALA A 420 -1.82 -7.80 -24.17
N LYS A 421 -2.13 -8.85 -24.94
CA LYS A 421 -1.80 -8.94 -26.38
C LYS A 421 -2.80 -8.18 -27.25
N GLU A 422 -4.04 -8.09 -26.81
CA GLU A 422 -5.11 -7.41 -27.53
C GLU A 422 -5.99 -6.60 -26.58
N ILE A 423 -6.32 -5.38 -26.99
CA ILE A 423 -7.21 -4.47 -26.27
C ILE A 423 -8.35 -4.09 -27.21
N ILE A 424 -9.55 -4.51 -26.86
CA ILE A 424 -10.80 -4.16 -27.53
C ILE A 424 -11.35 -2.89 -26.88
N VAL A 425 -11.53 -1.85 -27.69
CA VAL A 425 -12.02 -0.54 -27.27
C VAL A 425 -13.42 -0.32 -27.84
N VAL A 426 -14.41 -0.17 -26.95
CA VAL A 426 -15.84 -0.02 -27.27
C VAL A 426 -16.32 1.41 -27.08
#